data_AF-A0AA37LR21-F1
#
_entry.id   AF-A0AA37LR21-F1
#
_cell.length_a   1.000
_cell.length_b   1.000
_cell.length_c   1.000
_cell.angle_alpha   90.00
_cell.angle_beta   90.00
_cell.angle_gamma   90.00
#
_symmetry.space_group_name_H-M   'P 1'
#
loop_
_entity.id
_entity.type
_entity.pdbx_description
1 polymer ?
#
loop_
_entity_poly.entity_id
_entity_poly.type
_entity_poly.pdbx_seq_one_letter_code
_entity_poly.pdbx_strand_id
1 'polypeptide(L)'
;MAARNSTAILSRALGARRTPPLSRAPSRFYSTSPDAEKRPSIVANFYKTFTRPVLKVLLMATLTYQIAYWSWTKLEQDEIREEKGREIEGLEARVAELQAGNKGTRA
;
A
#
# COMPACT_ATOMS: atom_id res chain seq x y z
N MET A 1 72.18 59.74 -8.08
CA MET A 1 70.75 60.10 -8.21
C MET A 1 70.02 58.96 -8.89
N ALA A 2 69.03 58.38 -8.20
CA ALA A 2 68.30 57.19 -8.63
C ALA A 2 67.24 57.54 -9.68
N ALA A 3 67.20 56.80 -10.79
CA ALA A 3 66.07 56.81 -11.72
C ALA A 3 65.34 55.48 -11.61
N ARG A 4 64.07 55.55 -11.19
CA ARG A 4 63.13 54.44 -10.99
C ARG A 4 62.02 54.61 -12.02
N ASN A 5 61.94 53.70 -13.00
CA ASN A 5 60.82 53.70 -13.94
C ASN A 5 60.32 52.27 -14.11
N SER A 6 59.49 51.85 -13.16
CA SER A 6 58.78 50.58 -13.12
C SER A 6 57.77 50.46 -14.25
N THR A 7 57.84 49.39 -15.04
CA THR A 7 56.78 48.96 -15.95
C THR A 7 56.34 47.55 -15.55
N ALA A 8 55.31 47.47 -14.71
CA ALA A 8 54.65 46.20 -14.43
C ALA A 8 53.59 45.96 -15.51
N ILE A 9 53.96 45.18 -16.54
CA ILE A 9 52.99 44.69 -17.53
C ILE A 9 52.20 43.55 -16.89
N LEU A 10 50.90 43.78 -16.76
CA LEU A 10 49.88 42.85 -16.28
C LEU A 10 49.83 41.59 -17.16
N SER A 11 50.43 40.51 -16.67
CA SER A 11 50.29 39.19 -17.26
C SER A 11 49.04 38.52 -16.70
N ARG A 12 47.98 38.55 -17.51
CA ARG A 12 46.71 37.85 -17.36
C ARG A 12 46.94 36.36 -17.12
N ALA A 13 46.91 35.91 -15.87
CA ALA A 13 46.77 34.50 -15.56
C ALA A 13 45.29 34.11 -15.67
N LEU A 14 44.96 33.40 -16.75
CA LEU A 14 43.73 32.62 -16.87
C LEU A 14 43.77 31.49 -15.83
N GLY A 15 43.40 31.82 -14.59
CA GLY A 15 43.12 30.82 -13.58
C GLY A 15 41.85 30.07 -13.96
N ALA A 16 42.00 28.94 -14.65
CA ALA A 16 40.92 27.98 -14.81
C ALA A 16 40.38 27.65 -13.41
N ARG A 17 39.17 28.13 -13.11
CA ARG A 17 38.41 27.72 -11.92
C ARG A 17 38.21 26.20 -12.02
N ARG A 18 39.09 25.43 -11.37
CA ARG A 18 38.78 24.04 -11.03
C ARG A 18 37.72 24.11 -9.93
N THR A 19 36.48 23.84 -10.30
CA THR A 19 35.46 23.46 -9.33
C THR A 19 36.00 22.24 -8.57
N PRO A 20 35.95 22.21 -7.23
CA PRO A 20 36.28 20.99 -6.52
C PRO A 20 35.32 19.89 -7.00
N PRO A 21 35.78 18.67 -7.25
CA PRO A 21 34.85 17.58 -7.47
C PRO A 21 33.97 17.48 -6.23
N LEU A 22 32.65 17.46 -6.42
CA LEU A 22 31.73 17.08 -5.36
C LEU A 22 32.20 15.73 -4.82
N SER A 23 32.67 15.70 -3.57
CA SER A 23 32.92 14.46 -2.84
C SER A 23 31.60 13.72 -2.80
N ARG A 24 31.45 12.75 -3.71
CA ARG A 24 30.36 11.78 -3.66
C ARG A 24 30.52 11.06 -2.33
N ALA A 25 29.68 11.41 -1.37
CA ALA A 25 29.59 10.66 -0.12
C ALA A 25 29.48 9.18 -0.48
N PRO A 26 30.29 8.29 0.11
CA PRO A 26 30.10 6.87 -0.12
C PRO A 26 28.69 6.56 0.34
N SER A 27 27.84 6.17 -0.61
CA SER A 27 26.58 5.52 -0.30
C SER A 27 26.95 4.33 0.57
N ARG A 28 26.63 4.38 1.86
CA ARG A 28 26.70 3.22 2.75
C ARG A 28 25.64 2.24 2.26
N PHE A 29 25.99 1.47 1.25
CA PHE A 29 25.32 0.22 0.98
C PHE A 29 25.75 -0.73 2.11
N TYR A 30 24.81 -1.08 2.98
CA TYR A 30 24.98 -2.20 3.89
C TYR A 30 25.39 -3.40 3.03
N SER A 31 26.61 -3.88 3.22
CA SER A 31 27.09 -5.10 2.59
C SER A 31 26.24 -6.26 3.11
N THR A 32 25.17 -6.58 2.41
CA THR A 32 24.63 -7.93 2.43
C THR A 32 25.54 -8.74 1.52
N SER A 33 26.70 -9.14 2.03
CA SER A 33 27.48 -10.17 1.35
C SER A 33 26.56 -11.39 1.18
N PRO A 34 26.42 -11.94 -0.04
CA PRO A 34 25.57 -13.11 -0.28
C PRO A 34 26.03 -14.33 0.55
N ASP A 35 27.27 -14.31 1.04
CA ASP A 35 27.89 -15.32 1.91
C ASP A 35 28.15 -14.86 3.36
N ALA A 36 27.64 -13.70 3.80
CA ALA A 36 27.53 -13.50 5.26
C ALA A 36 26.37 -14.36 5.72
N GLU A 37 26.70 -15.57 6.15
CA GLU A 37 25.89 -16.41 7.02
C GLU A 37 25.03 -15.48 7.90
N LYS A 38 23.74 -15.35 7.55
CA LYS A 38 22.81 -14.42 8.20
C LYS A 38 22.68 -14.90 9.64
N ARG A 39 23.58 -14.45 10.51
CA ARG A 39 23.54 -14.75 11.94
C ARG A 39 22.16 -14.27 12.39
N PRO A 40 21.27 -15.19 12.76
CA PRO A 40 19.90 -14.81 13.03
C PRO A 40 19.94 -13.88 14.25
N SER A 41 19.45 -12.66 14.09
CA SER A 41 19.45 -11.72 15.20
C SER A 41 18.63 -12.33 16.33
N ILE A 42 19.14 -12.25 17.57
CA ILE A 42 18.48 -12.79 18.77
C ILE A 42 17.02 -12.32 18.84
N VAL A 43 16.78 -11.06 18.49
CA VAL A 43 15.46 -10.44 18.45
C VAL A 43 14.58 -11.07 17.37
N ALA A 44 15.09 -11.32 16.16
CA ALA A 44 14.31 -11.98 15.10
C ALA A 44 13.94 -13.43 15.48
N ASN A 45 14.83 -14.15 16.14
CA ASN A 45 14.53 -15.50 16.65
C ASN A 45 13.45 -15.47 17.74
N PHE A 46 13.48 -14.50 18.65
CA PHE A 46 12.46 -14.37 19.69
C PHE A 46 11.04 -14.21 19.11
N TYR A 47 10.84 -13.25 18.19
CA TYR A 47 9.52 -13.06 17.54
C TYR A 47 9.11 -14.24 16.67
N LYS A 48 10.08 -14.92 16.04
CA LYS A 48 9.83 -16.12 15.23
C LYS A 48 9.38 -17.31 16.08
N THR A 49 9.91 -17.46 17.29
CA THR A 49 9.62 -18.59 18.17
C THR A 49 8.37 -18.35 19.01
N PHE A 50 8.20 -17.16 19.59
CA PHE A 50 7.14 -16.91 20.57
C PHE A 50 5.93 -16.21 19.97
N THR A 51 6.14 -15.22 19.11
CA THR A 51 5.03 -14.40 18.59
C THR A 51 4.34 -15.05 17.41
N ARG A 52 5.09 -15.77 16.56
CA ARG A 52 4.55 -16.43 15.37
C ARG A 52 3.47 -17.49 15.68
N PRO A 53 3.66 -18.39 16.66
CA PRO A 53 2.62 -19.35 17.04
C PRO A 53 1.42 -18.68 17.68
N VAL A 54 1.64 -17.74 18.60
CA VAL A 54 0.56 -17.00 19.28
C VAL A 54 -0.30 -16.24 18.28
N LEU A 55 0.33 -15.52 17.36
CA LEU A 55 -0.37 -14.80 16.31
C LEU A 55 -1.15 -15.74 15.38
N LYS A 56 -0.56 -16.89 15.03
CA LYS A 56 -1.25 -17.89 14.19
C LYS A 56 -2.52 -18.41 14.87
N VAL A 57 -2.44 -18.74 16.16
CA VAL A 57 -3.61 -19.23 16.92
C VAL A 57 -4.63 -18.11 17.10
N LEU A 58 -4.20 -16.91 17.46
CA LEU A 58 -5.09 -15.75 17.59
C LEU A 58 -5.87 -15.51 16.30
N LEU A 59 -5.18 -15.44 15.15
CA LEU A 59 -5.80 -15.20 13.86
C LEU A 59 -6.71 -16.35 13.42
N MET A 60 -6.33 -17.60 13.67
CA MET A 60 -7.19 -18.75 13.36
C MET A 60 -8.42 -18.77 14.26
N ALA A 61 -8.26 -18.47 15.55
CA ALA A 61 -9.36 -18.42 16.51
C ALA A 61 -10.34 -17.30 16.15
N THR A 62 -9.85 -16.09 15.88
CA THR A 62 -10.71 -14.98 15.46
C THR A 62 -11.39 -15.30 14.15
N LEU A 63 -10.66 -15.77 13.13
CA LEU A 63 -11.25 -16.14 11.84
C LEU A 63 -12.35 -17.20 12.00
N THR A 64 -12.12 -18.24 12.81
CA THR A 64 -13.11 -19.30 13.05
C THR A 64 -14.36 -18.72 13.71
N TYR A 65 -14.20 -17.85 14.71
CA TYR A 65 -15.32 -17.15 15.33
C TYR A 65 -16.07 -16.26 14.34
N GLN A 66 -15.35 -15.51 13.51
CA GLN A 66 -15.95 -14.66 12.48
C GLN A 66 -16.76 -15.49 11.48
N ILE A 67 -16.23 -16.62 11.00
CA ILE A 67 -16.95 -17.49 10.07
C ILE A 67 -18.18 -18.11 10.74
N ALA A 68 -18.08 -18.55 12.00
CA ALA A 68 -19.21 -19.11 12.72
C ALA A 68 -20.33 -18.08 12.94
N TYR A 69 -19.96 -16.87 13.38
CA TYR A 69 -20.91 -15.77 13.58
C TYR A 69 -21.51 -15.30 12.25
N TRP A 70 -20.70 -15.20 11.21
CA TRP A 70 -21.17 -14.89 9.86
C TRP A 70 -22.13 -15.97 9.36
N SER A 71 -21.82 -17.26 9.54
CA SER A 71 -22.69 -18.36 9.14
C SER A 71 -24.03 -18.32 9.87
N TRP A 72 -24.02 -18.02 11.17
CA TRP A 72 -25.23 -17.83 11.97
C TRP A 72 -26.10 -16.71 11.39
N THR A 73 -25.52 -15.53 11.22
CA THR A 73 -26.25 -14.36 10.65
C THR A 73 -26.68 -14.58 9.20
N LYS A 74 -25.99 -15.43 8.44
CA LYS A 74 -26.33 -15.74 7.06
C LYS A 74 -27.56 -16.65 6.94
N LEU A 75 -27.67 -17.65 7.82
CA LEU A 75 -28.83 -18.54 7.90
C LEU A 75 -30.14 -17.76 8.12
N GLU A 76 -30.12 -16.75 9.00
CA GLU A 76 -31.28 -15.88 9.23
C GLU A 76 -31.62 -15.00 8.01
N GLN A 77 -30.61 -14.56 7.27
CA GLN A 77 -30.80 -13.69 6.11
C GLN A 77 -31.29 -14.43 4.86
N ASP A 78 -30.97 -15.72 4.72
CA ASP A 78 -31.32 -16.47 3.51
C ASP A 78 -32.85 -16.69 3.42
N GLU A 79 -33.55 -16.90 4.53
CA GLU A 79 -35.03 -16.94 4.55
C GLU A 79 -35.66 -15.58 4.20
N ILE A 80 -35.14 -14.49 4.78
CA ILE A 80 -35.64 -13.13 4.53
C ILE A 80 -35.41 -12.74 3.06
N ARG A 81 -34.29 -13.16 2.47
CA ARG A 81 -33.95 -12.83 1.09
C ARG A 81 -34.85 -13.53 0.09
N GLU A 82 -35.27 -14.76 0.37
CA GLU A 82 -36.23 -15.49 -0.48
C GLU A 82 -37.61 -14.82 -0.44
N GLU A 83 -38.09 -14.48 0.77
CA GLU A 83 -39.39 -13.81 0.93
C GLU A 83 -39.41 -12.43 0.25
N LYS A 84 -38.36 -11.61 0.47
CA LYS A 84 -38.24 -10.29 -0.15
C LYS A 84 -38.07 -10.39 -1.66
N GLY A 85 -37.39 -11.42 -2.16
CA GLY A 85 -37.28 -11.69 -3.60
C GLY A 85 -38.64 -11.93 -4.24
N ARG A 86 -39.49 -12.76 -3.60
CA ARG A 86 -40.86 -13.02 -4.05
C ARG A 86 -41.76 -11.80 -4.00
N GLU A 87 -41.61 -10.98 -2.96
CA GLU A 87 -42.35 -9.71 -2.83
C GLU A 87 -41.99 -8.74 -3.96
N ILE A 88 -40.70 -8.61 -4.29
CA ILE A 88 -40.22 -7.78 -5.40
C ILE A 88 -40.77 -8.29 -6.73
N GLU A 89 -40.68 -9.60 -7.00
CA GLU A 89 -41.18 -10.19 -8.25
C GLU A 89 -42.69 -9.98 -8.43
N GLY A 90 -43.46 -10.10 -7.35
CA GLY A 90 -44.89 -9.81 -7.35
C GLY A 90 -45.21 -8.32 -7.58
N LEU A 91 -44.40 -7.42 -7.01
CA LEU A 91 -44.55 -5.98 -7.23
C LEU A 91 -44.18 -5.60 -8.66
N GLU A 92 -43.12 -6.17 -9.23
CA GLU A 92 -42.72 -5.97 -10.62
C GLU A 92 -43.82 -6.43 -11.59
N ALA A 93 -44.47 -7.58 -11.33
CA ALA A 93 -45.59 -8.06 -12.11
C ALA A 93 -46.79 -7.09 -12.06
N ARG A 94 -47.14 -6.58 -10.88
CA ARG A 94 -48.22 -5.59 -10.72
C ARG A 94 -47.91 -4.26 -11.41
N VAL A 95 -46.65 -3.81 -11.33
CA VAL A 95 -46.22 -2.59 -12.04
C VAL A 95 -46.29 -2.79 -13.55
N ALA A 96 -45.88 -3.95 -14.07
CA ALA A 96 -45.97 -4.27 -15.49
C ALA A 96 -47.43 -4.30 -15.98
N GLU A 97 -48.33 -4.91 -15.21
CA GLU A 97 -49.77 -4.94 -15.51
C GLU A 97 -50.38 -3.53 -15.52
N LEU A 98 -50.08 -2.70 -14.51
CA LEU A 98 -50.55 -1.33 -14.44
C LEU A 98 -49.97 -0.45 -15.57
N GLN A 99 -48.71 -0.64 -15.94
CA GLN A 99 -48.13 0.06 -17.09
C GLN A 99 -48.76 -0.36 -18.41
N ALA A 100 -49.11 -1.64 -18.58
CA ALA A 100 -49.81 -2.13 -19.76
C ALA A 100 -51.24 -1.56 -19.84
N GLY A 101 -51.98 -1.58 -18.73
CA GLY A 101 -53.33 -1.00 -18.65
C GLY A 101 -53.36 0.52 -18.86
N ASN A 102 -52.37 1.25 -18.31
CA ASN A 102 -52.22 2.69 -18.51
C ASN A 102 -51.82 3.06 -19.95
N LYS A 103 -51.09 2.20 -20.66
CA LYS A 103 -50.81 2.39 -22.10
C LYS A 103 -52.07 2.14 -22.94
N GLY A 104 -52.88 1.15 -22.59
CA GLY A 104 -54.15 0.85 -23.28
C GLY A 104 -55.26 1.88 -23.06
N THR A 105 -55.20 2.67 -21.97
CA THR A 105 -56.16 3.76 -21.69
C THR A 105 -55.76 5.12 -22.26
N ARG A 106 -54.50 5.26 -22.72
CA ARG A 106 -53.97 6.49 -23.34
C ARG A 106 -53.81 6.39 -24.87
N ALA A 107 -54.13 5.24 -25.47
CA ALA A 107 -54.22 5.02 -26.90
C ALA A 107 -55.69 5.09 -27.33
#